data_AF-A0A3S0U2E1-F1
#
_entry.id   AF-A0A3S0U2E1-F1
#
_cell.length_a   1.000
_cell.length_b   1.000
_cell.length_c   1.000
_cell.angle_alpha   90.00
_cell.angle_beta   90.00
_cell.angle_gamma   90.00
#
_symmetry.space_group_name_H-M   'P 1'
#
loop_
_entity.id
_entity.type
_entity.pdbx_description
1 polymer ?
#
loop_
_entity_poly.entity_id
_entity_poly.type
_entity_poly.pdbx_seq_one_letter_code
_entity_poly.pdbx_strand_id
1 'polypeptide(L)'
;MSNVNAAKLIIENIQLLEQARNLLEGELSEKFLNAVDTVIKQSVDNFDEDIIAEYNFYEDETWFLPAKWQKAPFKPEDSKTWKYVCAFYELANEGGNDDVNHWWLSVFFKNDLDRMTFNFVLWKNGFNKASTKDWKEFVAKINQDYPQIEQLGFKFNPEGNWYLPIASLDKQAVIENYERDTLDDALTPITDALNTLKQAHPYFDQIVQAAIAKFGRVEEETV
;
A
#
# COMPACT_ATOMS: atom_id res chain seq x y z
N MET A 1 -31.92 -19.87 1.38
CA MET A 1 -32.06 -19.77 2.85
C MET A 1 -32.66 -18.43 3.16
N SER A 2 -33.62 -18.37 4.09
CA SER A 2 -34.28 -17.12 4.47
C SER A 2 -33.41 -16.33 5.46
N ASN A 3 -33.14 -15.06 5.19
CA ASN A 3 -32.32 -14.19 6.04
C ASN A 3 -33.07 -13.64 7.27
N VAL A 4 -34.28 -14.15 7.56
CA VAL A 4 -35.17 -13.63 8.61
C VAL A 4 -34.52 -13.61 10.00
N ASN A 5 -33.77 -14.65 10.37
CA ASN A 5 -33.10 -14.69 11.67
C ASN A 5 -31.98 -13.65 11.78
N ALA A 6 -31.21 -13.43 10.70
CA ALA A 6 -30.16 -12.42 10.66
C ALA A 6 -30.77 -11.01 10.74
N ALA A 7 -31.83 -10.75 9.97
CA ALA A 7 -32.55 -9.48 10.01
C ALA A 7 -33.10 -9.17 11.41
N LYS A 8 -33.65 -10.18 12.10
CA LYS A 8 -34.14 -10.03 13.48
C LYS A 8 -33.00 -9.62 14.43
N LEU A 9 -31.86 -10.31 14.38
CA LEU A 9 -30.71 -10.00 15.23
C LEU A 9 -30.18 -8.58 14.99
N ILE A 10 -30.12 -8.14 13.73
CA ILE A 10 -29.71 -6.78 13.36
C ILE A 10 -30.68 -5.76 13.95
N ILE A 11 -31.99 -5.94 13.75
CA ILE A 11 -33.01 -5.01 14.24
C ILE A 11 -33.00 -4.94 15.77
N GLU A 12 -32.87 -6.09 16.45
CA GLU A 12 -32.81 -6.15 17.92
C GLU A 12 -31.56 -5.46 18.50
N ASN A 13 -30.48 -5.34 17.73
CA ASN A 13 -29.21 -4.75 18.15
C ASN A 13 -28.85 -3.46 17.39
N ILE A 14 -29.79 -2.82 16.71
CA ILE A 14 -29.49 -1.71 15.79
C ILE A 14 -28.73 -0.56 16.47
N GLN A 15 -29.07 -0.23 17.71
CA GLN A 15 -28.38 0.80 18.48
C GLN A 15 -26.93 0.42 18.81
N LEU A 16 -26.67 -0.86 19.08
CA LEU A 16 -25.32 -1.36 19.34
C LEU A 16 -24.48 -1.32 18.06
N LEU A 17 -25.09 -1.60 16.91
CA LEU A 17 -24.42 -1.51 15.61
C LEU A 17 -24.02 -0.06 15.27
N GLU A 18 -24.87 0.92 15.55
CA GLU A 18 -24.53 2.35 15.40
C GLU A 18 -23.36 2.75 16.32
N GLN A 19 -23.36 2.29 17.58
CA GLN A 19 -22.27 2.54 18.51
C GLN A 19 -20.97 1.87 18.08
N ALA A 20 -21.04 0.61 17.64
CA ALA A 20 -19.90 -0.14 17.16
C ALA A 20 -19.31 0.51 15.91
N ARG A 21 -20.15 1.00 15.00
CA ARG A 21 -19.71 1.75 13.82
C ARG A 21 -18.95 3.02 14.21
N ASN A 22 -19.48 3.83 15.13
CA ASN A 22 -18.80 5.06 15.56
C ASN A 22 -17.46 4.76 16.26
N LEU A 23 -17.40 3.71 17.08
CA LEU A 23 -16.15 3.29 17.71
C LEU A 23 -15.13 2.80 16.68
N LEU A 24 -15.61 2.02 15.71
CA LEU A 24 -14.80 1.47 14.63
C LEU A 24 -14.24 2.57 13.74
N GLU A 25 -15.08 3.49 13.26
CA GLU A 25 -14.69 4.57 12.34
C GLU A 25 -13.89 5.67 13.04
N GLY A 26 -14.05 5.86 14.35
CA GLY A 26 -13.27 6.82 15.14
C GLY A 26 -12.11 6.16 15.88
N GLU A 27 -12.23 6.12 17.21
CA GLU A 27 -11.16 5.76 18.15
C GLU A 27 -10.36 4.50 17.76
N LEU A 28 -11.05 3.41 17.38
CA LEU A 28 -10.37 2.16 17.07
C LEU A 28 -9.53 2.26 15.79
N SER A 29 -10.10 2.78 14.70
CA SER A 29 -9.35 2.93 13.44
C SER A 29 -8.25 3.97 13.57
N GLU A 30 -8.51 5.12 14.19
CA GLU A 30 -7.50 6.16 14.41
C GLU A 30 -6.30 5.59 15.16
N LYS A 31 -6.54 4.97 16.31
CA LYS A 31 -5.46 4.40 17.14
C LYS A 31 -4.69 3.30 16.40
N PHE A 32 -5.41 2.40 15.73
CA PHE A 32 -4.78 1.28 15.02
C PHE A 32 -3.98 1.74 13.80
N LEU A 33 -4.54 2.58 12.94
CA LEU A 33 -3.90 2.99 11.69
C LEU A 33 -2.73 3.95 11.96
N ASN A 34 -2.80 4.79 13.01
CA ASN A 34 -1.64 5.56 13.47
C ASN A 34 -0.50 4.66 13.98
N ALA A 35 -0.81 3.52 14.58
CA ALA A 35 0.21 2.53 14.97
C ALA A 35 0.85 1.87 13.73
N VAL A 36 0.05 1.58 12.69
CA VAL A 36 0.57 1.10 11.39
C VAL A 36 1.53 2.11 10.79
N ASP A 37 1.14 3.38 10.74
CA ASP A 37 1.98 4.46 10.22
C ASP A 37 3.28 4.63 10.99
N THR A 38 3.21 4.50 12.32
CA THR A 38 4.40 4.53 13.18
C THR A 38 5.37 3.42 12.84
N VAL A 39 4.88 2.18 12.68
CA VAL A 39 5.70 1.01 12.30
C VAL A 39 6.33 1.20 10.93
N ILE A 40 5.57 1.67 9.95
CA ILE A 40 6.07 1.92 8.59
C ILE A 40 7.14 3.00 8.63
N LYS A 41 6.88 4.11 9.31
CA LYS A 41 7.83 5.21 9.45
C LYS A 41 9.16 4.73 10.06
N GLN A 42 9.10 3.99 11.16
CA GLN A 42 10.30 3.45 11.81
C GLN A 42 11.11 2.54 10.87
N SER A 43 10.43 1.71 10.06
CA SER A 43 11.11 0.86 9.09
C SER A 43 11.71 1.66 7.93
N VAL A 44 10.99 2.66 7.42
CA VAL A 44 11.42 3.50 6.30
C VAL A 44 12.59 4.41 6.68
N ASP A 45 12.60 4.94 7.91
CA ASP A 45 13.71 5.73 8.45
C ASP A 45 15.04 4.94 8.50
N ASN A 46 14.98 3.61 8.39
CA ASN A 46 16.15 2.71 8.31
C ASN A 46 16.56 2.36 6.88
N PHE A 47 16.04 3.02 5.84
CA PHE A 47 16.54 2.87 4.46
C PHE A 47 17.89 3.60 4.30
N ASP A 48 18.79 3.03 3.51
CA ASP A 48 20.11 3.61 3.24
C ASP A 48 20.06 4.67 2.12
N GLU A 49 18.98 5.46 2.05
CA GLU A 49 18.78 6.51 1.06
C GLU A 49 17.73 7.55 1.52
N ASP A 50 17.73 8.72 0.88
CA ASP A 50 16.77 9.78 1.18
C ASP A 50 15.37 9.37 0.72
N ILE A 51 14.43 9.25 1.66
CA ILE A 51 13.04 8.90 1.42
C ILE A 51 12.12 10.11 1.61
N ILE A 52 11.16 10.27 0.70
CA ILE A 52 10.01 11.17 0.81
C ILE A 52 8.80 10.29 1.14
N ALA A 53 8.00 10.65 2.13
CA ALA A 53 6.89 9.84 2.60
C ALA A 53 5.73 10.67 3.16
N GLU A 54 4.54 10.09 3.08
CA GLU A 54 3.32 10.50 3.80
C GLU A 54 2.88 9.33 4.68
N TYR A 55 2.52 9.63 5.93
CA TYR A 55 2.07 8.64 6.92
C TYR A 55 0.77 9.15 7.53
N ASN A 56 -0.35 8.89 6.85
CA ASN A 56 -1.65 9.39 7.25
C ASN A 56 -2.78 8.42 6.87
N PHE A 57 -2.60 7.13 7.16
CA PHE A 57 -3.50 6.08 6.68
C PHE A 57 -4.90 6.11 7.29
N TYR A 58 -5.08 6.82 8.41
CA TYR A 58 -6.41 7.02 9.00
C TYR A 58 -7.27 7.99 8.20
N GLU A 59 -6.70 9.11 7.76
CA GLU A 59 -7.45 10.18 7.06
C GLU A 59 -7.33 10.08 5.53
N ASP A 60 -6.23 9.51 5.03
CA ASP A 60 -5.91 9.48 3.60
C ASP A 60 -5.10 8.22 3.23
N GLU A 61 -3.81 8.38 2.94
CA GLU A 61 -2.95 7.34 2.41
C GLU A 61 -1.58 7.31 3.10
N THR A 62 -0.94 6.15 3.01
CA THR A 62 0.45 5.98 3.44
C THR A 62 1.28 5.45 2.29
N TRP A 63 2.26 6.25 1.88
CA TRP A 63 3.15 5.96 0.78
C TRP A 63 4.54 6.53 1.04
N PHE A 64 5.53 6.01 0.33
CA PHE A 64 6.90 6.48 0.39
C PHE A 64 7.67 6.19 -0.89
N LEU A 65 8.66 7.03 -1.21
CA LEU A 65 9.56 6.83 -2.34
C LEU A 65 10.96 7.37 -2.08
N PRO A 66 12.00 6.73 -2.61
CA PRO A 66 13.30 7.36 -2.78
C PRO A 66 13.24 8.70 -3.50
N ALA A 67 13.88 9.73 -2.94
CA ALA A 67 13.98 11.03 -3.56
C ALA A 67 14.59 10.98 -4.99
N LYS A 68 15.44 9.99 -5.29
CA LYS A 68 16.00 9.76 -6.63
C LYS A 68 14.95 9.38 -7.70
N TRP A 69 13.78 8.90 -7.29
CA TRP A 69 12.67 8.52 -8.18
C TRP A 69 11.78 9.69 -8.61
N GLN A 70 12.03 10.90 -8.11
CA GLN A 70 11.41 12.10 -8.67
C GLN A 70 12.38 12.83 -9.62
N LYS A 71 11.83 13.52 -10.63
CA LYS A 71 12.60 14.44 -11.49
C LYS A 71 12.72 15.83 -10.89
N ALA A 72 11.66 16.31 -10.23
CA ALA A 72 11.57 17.61 -9.58
C ALA A 72 10.74 17.44 -8.28
N PRO A 73 10.87 18.34 -7.31
CA PRO A 73 10.02 18.33 -6.13
C PRO A 73 8.54 18.33 -6.52
N PHE A 74 7.75 17.47 -5.88
CA PHE A 74 6.31 17.45 -6.02
C PHE A 74 5.64 17.85 -4.70
N LYS A 75 4.37 18.21 -4.79
CA LYS A 75 3.50 18.50 -3.66
C LYS A 75 2.42 17.42 -3.61
N PRO A 76 2.37 16.58 -2.58
CA PRO A 76 1.37 15.52 -2.45
C PRO A 76 -0.05 16.01 -2.72
N GLU A 77 -0.41 17.17 -2.19
CA GLU A 77 -1.72 17.80 -2.32
C GLU A 77 -2.04 18.38 -3.71
N ASP A 78 -1.04 18.50 -4.59
CA ASP A 78 -1.22 18.94 -5.97
C ASP A 78 -0.94 17.79 -6.94
N SER A 79 -2.02 17.09 -7.31
CA SER A 79 -2.00 15.97 -8.27
C SER A 79 -1.30 16.27 -9.60
N LYS A 80 -1.17 17.54 -9.99
CA LYS A 80 -0.45 17.92 -11.22
C LYS A 80 1.07 17.76 -11.10
N THR A 81 1.60 17.80 -9.89
CA THR A 81 3.05 17.68 -9.63
C THR A 81 3.52 16.23 -9.56
N TRP A 82 2.61 15.28 -9.33
CA TRP A 82 2.89 13.84 -9.36
C TRP A 82 3.37 13.31 -10.72
N LYS A 83 3.23 14.10 -11.80
CA LYS A 83 3.85 13.81 -13.10
C LYS A 83 5.40 13.77 -13.04
N TYR A 84 6.00 14.25 -11.97
CA TYR A 84 7.46 14.20 -11.76
C TYR A 84 7.92 12.95 -11.00
N VAL A 85 7.00 12.14 -10.48
CA VAL A 85 7.31 10.91 -9.72
C VAL A 85 7.35 9.72 -10.69
N CYS A 86 8.44 8.97 -10.72
CA CYS A 86 8.58 7.79 -11.57
C CYS A 86 8.02 6.51 -10.92
N ALA A 87 8.12 6.40 -9.60
CA ALA A 87 7.62 5.26 -8.84
C ALA A 87 7.47 5.61 -7.36
N PHE A 88 6.70 4.81 -6.64
CA PHE A 88 6.52 4.88 -5.20
C PHE A 88 6.03 3.55 -4.63
N TYR A 89 6.09 3.44 -3.31
CA TYR A 89 5.46 2.37 -2.54
C TYR A 89 4.22 2.92 -1.84
N GLU A 90 3.17 2.12 -1.76
CA GLU A 90 1.95 2.48 -1.02
C GLU A 90 1.40 1.28 -0.25
N LEU A 91 0.70 1.54 0.84
CA LEU A 91 -0.27 0.59 1.38
C LEU A 91 -1.51 0.60 0.49
N ALA A 92 -1.90 -0.57 0.03
CA ALA A 92 -3.11 -0.74 -0.77
C ALA A 92 -3.78 -2.07 -0.45
N ASN A 93 -5.08 -2.16 -0.71
CA ASN A 93 -5.74 -3.46 -0.76
C ASN A 93 -5.30 -4.20 -2.03
N GLU A 94 -5.30 -5.54 -2.00
CA GLU A 94 -4.86 -6.33 -3.16
C GLU A 94 -5.71 -6.03 -4.40
N GLY A 95 -7.01 -5.82 -4.18
CA GLY A 95 -7.97 -5.62 -5.25
C GLY A 95 -8.16 -6.87 -6.11
N GLY A 96 -9.35 -7.01 -6.70
CA GLY A 96 -9.65 -8.15 -7.58
C GLY A 96 -10.98 -8.84 -7.30
N ASN A 97 -11.67 -8.46 -6.23
CA ASN A 97 -13.07 -8.81 -6.02
C ASN A 97 -13.97 -7.62 -6.36
N ASP A 98 -15.12 -7.90 -6.98
CA ASP A 98 -16.17 -6.90 -7.25
C ASP A 98 -16.73 -6.32 -5.94
N ASP A 99 -16.60 -7.07 -4.84
CA ASP A 99 -16.93 -6.67 -3.48
C ASP A 99 -15.66 -6.27 -2.72
N VAL A 100 -15.69 -5.07 -2.11
CA VAL A 100 -14.60 -4.55 -1.28
C VAL A 100 -15.00 -4.50 0.19
N ASN A 101 -14.00 -4.63 1.07
CA ASN A 101 -14.19 -4.38 2.48
C ASN A 101 -14.64 -2.92 2.71
N HIS A 102 -15.62 -2.71 3.58
CA HIS A 102 -16.11 -1.36 3.87
C HIS A 102 -15.12 -0.55 4.73
N TRP A 103 -14.37 -1.21 5.60
CA TRP A 103 -13.43 -0.57 6.52
C TRP A 103 -12.01 -1.01 6.24
N TRP A 104 -11.07 -0.07 6.16
CA TRP A 104 -9.64 -0.38 6.00
C TRP A 104 -9.13 -1.34 7.07
N LEU A 105 -9.61 -1.19 8.30
CA LEU A 105 -9.22 -2.05 9.41
C LEU A 105 -9.48 -3.55 9.12
N SER A 106 -10.57 -3.92 8.42
CA SER A 106 -10.89 -5.32 8.18
C SER A 106 -9.90 -6.00 7.21
N VAL A 107 -9.25 -5.22 6.36
CA VAL A 107 -8.29 -5.67 5.33
C VAL A 107 -6.99 -6.22 5.98
N PHE A 108 -6.68 -5.83 7.21
CA PHE A 108 -5.56 -6.37 7.98
C PHE A 108 -5.84 -7.74 8.60
N PHE A 109 -7.10 -8.13 8.76
CA PHE A 109 -7.48 -9.39 9.38
C PHE A 109 -7.91 -10.43 8.35
N LYS A 110 -7.87 -11.70 8.74
CA LYS A 110 -8.41 -12.78 7.90
C LYS A 110 -9.89 -12.53 7.61
N ASN A 111 -10.21 -12.36 6.33
CA ASN A 111 -11.54 -12.16 5.78
C ASN A 111 -11.64 -12.81 4.39
N ASP A 112 -12.83 -12.84 3.81
CA ASP A 112 -13.10 -13.55 2.55
C ASP A 112 -13.02 -12.64 1.31
N LEU A 113 -12.75 -11.35 1.48
CA LEU A 113 -12.86 -10.33 0.42
C LEU A 113 -11.50 -9.80 -0.04
N ASP A 114 -10.62 -9.39 0.88
CA ASP A 114 -9.41 -8.68 0.50
C ASP A 114 -8.30 -8.81 1.55
N ARG A 115 -7.10 -8.37 1.21
CA ARG A 115 -5.97 -8.33 2.13
C ARG A 115 -5.11 -7.11 1.87
N MET A 116 -4.40 -6.71 2.91
CA MET A 116 -3.48 -5.58 2.82
C MET A 116 -2.24 -5.98 2.02
N THR A 117 -1.70 -5.03 1.26
CA THR A 117 -0.50 -5.20 0.46
C THR A 117 0.41 -3.99 0.57
N PHE A 118 1.72 -4.22 0.39
CA PHE A 118 2.62 -3.16 -0.06
C PHE A 118 2.71 -3.22 -1.57
N ASN A 119 2.30 -2.16 -2.24
CA ASN A 119 2.32 -2.04 -3.69
C ASN A 119 3.51 -1.18 -4.13
N PHE A 120 4.31 -1.69 -5.05
CA PHE A 120 5.28 -0.92 -5.82
C PHE A 120 4.62 -0.49 -7.13
N VAL A 121 4.43 0.81 -7.25
CA VAL A 121 3.80 1.44 -8.41
C VAL A 121 4.86 2.02 -9.32
N LEU A 122 5.00 1.47 -10.54
CA LEU A 122 5.78 2.13 -11.59
C LEU A 122 4.88 3.16 -12.27
N TRP A 123 4.96 4.41 -11.84
CA TRP A 123 4.03 5.45 -12.21
C TRP A 123 4.25 5.92 -13.65
N LYS A 124 3.45 5.39 -14.59
CA LYS A 124 3.55 5.69 -16.02
C LYS A 124 3.57 7.19 -16.34
N ASN A 125 2.86 8.00 -15.56
CA ASN A 125 2.79 9.46 -15.76
C ASN A 125 4.13 10.17 -15.44
N GLY A 126 5.05 9.52 -14.74
CA GLY A 126 6.41 9.99 -14.47
C GLY A 126 7.35 9.97 -15.68
N PHE A 127 6.91 9.39 -16.79
CA PHE A 127 7.72 9.15 -17.98
C PHE A 127 7.16 9.89 -19.20
N ASN A 128 8.01 10.17 -20.19
CA ASN A 128 7.50 10.71 -21.45
C ASN A 128 6.50 9.73 -22.09
N LYS A 129 5.57 10.29 -22.85
CA LYS A 129 4.43 9.55 -23.40
C LYS A 129 4.86 8.28 -24.14
N ALA A 130 4.63 7.14 -23.50
CA ALA A 130 4.76 5.82 -24.09
C ALA A 130 3.40 5.33 -24.61
N SER A 131 3.38 4.65 -25.76
CA SER A 131 2.16 3.99 -26.21
C SER A 131 1.76 2.89 -25.20
N THR A 132 0.47 2.59 -25.09
CA THR A 132 -0.01 1.51 -24.20
C THR A 132 0.64 0.17 -24.55
N LYS A 133 0.92 -0.07 -25.84
CA LYS A 133 1.61 -1.26 -26.30
C LYS A 133 3.05 -1.31 -25.81
N ASP A 134 3.82 -0.24 -26.02
CA ASP A 134 5.24 -0.19 -25.63
C ASP A 134 5.41 -0.31 -24.10
N TRP A 135 4.48 0.27 -23.33
CA TRP A 135 4.47 0.14 -21.88
C TRP A 135 4.24 -1.31 -21.45
N LYS A 136 3.20 -1.96 -21.99
CA LYS A 136 2.88 -3.37 -21.68
C LYS A 136 4.01 -4.32 -22.06
N GLU A 137 4.62 -4.12 -23.23
CA GLU A 137 5.77 -4.92 -23.66
C GLU A 137 6.99 -4.70 -22.76
N PHE A 138 7.22 -3.46 -22.30
CA PHE A 138 8.29 -3.15 -21.36
C PHE A 138 8.08 -3.83 -20.00
N VAL A 139 6.92 -3.67 -19.36
CA VAL A 139 6.67 -4.23 -18.03
C VAL A 139 6.62 -5.75 -18.05
N ALA A 140 6.07 -6.36 -19.10
CA ALA A 140 6.04 -7.81 -19.26
C ALA A 140 7.46 -8.39 -19.41
N LYS A 141 8.32 -7.72 -20.18
CA LYS A 141 9.72 -8.12 -20.32
C LYS A 141 10.47 -7.96 -19.00
N ILE A 142 10.35 -6.80 -18.35
CA ILE A 142 11.15 -6.51 -17.16
C ILE A 142 10.75 -7.40 -15.97
N ASN A 143 9.49 -7.82 -15.88
CA ASN A 143 9.06 -8.84 -14.93
C ASN A 143 9.78 -10.19 -15.14
N GLN A 144 10.07 -10.56 -16.40
CA GLN A 144 10.84 -11.78 -16.71
C GLN A 144 12.33 -11.64 -16.41
N ASP A 145 12.87 -10.42 -16.48
CA ASP A 145 14.28 -10.14 -16.22
C ASP A 145 14.63 -10.20 -14.71
N TYR A 146 13.63 -10.06 -13.82
CA TYR A 146 13.80 -10.06 -12.35
C TYR A 146 12.91 -11.10 -11.63
N PRO A 147 13.08 -12.42 -11.88
CA PRO A 147 12.29 -13.46 -11.21
C PRO A 147 12.48 -13.50 -9.68
N GLN A 148 13.55 -12.88 -9.16
CA GLN A 148 13.83 -12.75 -7.73
C GLN A 148 12.71 -12.00 -7.00
N ILE A 149 12.03 -11.06 -7.67
CA ILE A 149 10.90 -10.31 -7.09
C ILE A 149 9.75 -11.27 -6.76
N GLU A 150 9.41 -12.18 -7.67
CA GLU A 150 8.40 -13.22 -7.44
C GLU A 150 8.84 -14.22 -6.37
N GLN A 151 10.13 -14.59 -6.34
CA GLN A 151 10.68 -15.48 -5.31
C GLN A 151 10.62 -14.88 -3.89
N LEU A 152 10.62 -13.54 -3.77
CA LEU A 152 10.39 -12.82 -2.52
C LEU A 152 8.90 -12.73 -2.15
N GLY A 153 7.99 -13.26 -2.98
CA GLY A 153 6.56 -13.32 -2.72
C GLY A 153 5.73 -12.19 -3.32
N PHE A 154 6.35 -11.28 -4.09
CA PHE A 154 5.61 -10.28 -4.84
C PHE A 154 4.83 -10.92 -5.99
N LYS A 155 3.65 -10.37 -6.25
CA LYS A 155 2.85 -10.68 -7.43
C LYS A 155 2.92 -9.55 -8.44
N PHE A 156 2.74 -9.88 -9.71
CA PHE A 156 2.82 -8.92 -10.81
C PHE A 156 1.43 -8.56 -11.34
N ASN A 157 1.15 -7.25 -11.44
CA ASN A 157 0.05 -6.70 -12.21
C ASN A 157 0.59 -6.16 -13.56
N PRO A 158 0.09 -6.67 -14.71
CA PRO A 158 0.52 -6.24 -16.05
C PRO A 158 0.32 -4.75 -16.39
N GLU A 159 -0.33 -3.97 -15.52
CA GLU A 159 -0.40 -2.51 -15.62
C GLU A 159 0.93 -1.81 -15.26
N GLY A 160 1.86 -2.55 -14.64
CA GLY A 160 3.20 -2.07 -14.27
C GLY A 160 3.44 -2.02 -12.78
N ASN A 161 2.69 -2.79 -11.99
CA ASN A 161 2.80 -2.76 -10.53
C ASN A 161 3.19 -4.15 -10.00
N TRP A 162 3.91 -4.16 -8.89
CA TRP A 162 4.23 -5.38 -8.15
C TRP A 162 3.77 -5.20 -6.72
N TYR A 163 3.07 -6.17 -6.16
CA TYR A 163 2.54 -6.02 -4.81
C TYR A 163 2.89 -7.23 -3.95
N LEU A 164 3.18 -6.97 -2.68
CA LEU A 164 3.48 -7.97 -1.68
C LEU A 164 2.29 -8.07 -0.72
N PRO A 165 1.56 -9.19 -0.72
CA PRO A 165 0.56 -9.46 0.29
C PRO A 165 1.13 -9.47 1.70
N ILE A 166 0.52 -8.69 2.60
CA ILE A 166 0.81 -8.73 4.03
C ILE A 166 0.02 -9.88 4.66
N ALA A 167 0.67 -10.66 5.52
CA ALA A 167 -0.01 -11.72 6.26
C ALA A 167 -1.06 -11.12 7.21
N SER A 168 -2.23 -11.75 7.30
CA SER A 168 -3.29 -11.28 8.20
C SER A 168 -2.82 -11.26 9.65
N LEU A 169 -3.22 -10.22 10.38
CA LEU A 169 -2.93 -10.08 11.79
C LEU A 169 -3.72 -11.09 12.62
N ASP A 170 -3.11 -11.53 13.72
CA ASP A 170 -3.79 -12.33 14.73
C ASP A 170 -4.73 -11.44 15.55
N LYS A 171 -6.03 -11.76 15.53
CA LYS A 171 -7.07 -10.95 16.18
C LYS A 171 -6.85 -10.86 17.70
N GLN A 172 -6.42 -11.96 18.32
CA GLN A 172 -6.26 -12.02 19.76
C GLN A 172 -5.05 -11.20 20.19
N ALA A 173 -3.94 -11.28 19.45
CA ALA A 173 -2.77 -10.45 19.66
C ALA A 173 -3.09 -8.96 19.52
N VAL A 174 -3.88 -8.56 18.50
CA VAL A 174 -4.28 -7.15 18.35
C VAL A 174 -5.14 -6.68 19.52
N ILE A 175 -6.10 -7.48 19.98
CA ILE A 175 -6.94 -7.13 21.14
C ILE A 175 -6.09 -6.96 22.40
N GLU A 176 -5.22 -7.92 22.71
CA GLU A 176 -4.38 -7.88 23.91
C GLU A 176 -3.42 -6.68 23.91
N ASN A 177 -2.87 -6.33 22.75
CA ASN A 177 -1.99 -5.19 22.59
C ASN A 177 -2.73 -3.84 22.54
N TYR A 178 -3.98 -3.82 22.04
CA TYR A 178 -4.84 -2.64 22.12
C TYR A 178 -5.12 -2.25 23.58
N GLU A 179 -5.44 -3.24 24.42
CA GLU A 179 -5.71 -3.06 25.85
C GLU A 179 -4.49 -2.58 26.65
N ARG A 180 -3.28 -2.94 26.18
CA ARG A 180 -2.00 -2.63 26.85
C ARG A 180 -1.28 -1.41 26.29
N ASP A 181 -1.81 -0.81 25.22
CA ASP A 181 -1.19 0.30 24.49
C ASP A 181 0.17 -0.07 23.85
N THR A 182 0.26 -1.29 23.31
CA THR A 182 1.46 -1.89 22.69
C THR A 182 1.14 -2.48 21.31
N LEU A 183 0.31 -1.80 20.53
CA LEU A 183 -0.19 -2.29 19.24
C LEU A 183 0.92 -2.68 18.26
N ASP A 184 2.05 -2.00 18.30
CA ASP A 184 3.25 -2.28 17.51
C ASP A 184 3.71 -3.74 17.60
N ASP A 185 3.61 -4.37 18.79
CA ASP A 185 3.96 -5.78 18.97
C ASP A 185 3.09 -6.73 18.13
N ALA A 186 1.83 -6.36 17.87
CA ALA A 186 0.91 -7.13 17.04
C ALA A 186 1.10 -6.90 15.52
N LEU A 187 1.87 -5.87 15.13
CA LEU A 187 2.07 -5.47 13.73
C LEU A 187 3.30 -6.12 13.07
N THR A 188 3.89 -7.14 13.70
CA THR A 188 5.01 -7.93 13.14
C THR A 188 4.81 -8.31 11.66
N PRO A 189 3.62 -8.75 11.19
CA PRO A 189 3.42 -9.05 9.77
C PRO A 189 3.70 -7.88 8.81
N ILE A 190 3.46 -6.63 9.25
CA ILE A 190 3.76 -5.43 8.47
C ILE A 190 5.27 -5.23 8.39
N THR A 191 5.96 -5.33 9.53
CA THR A 191 7.43 -5.23 9.60
C THR A 191 8.12 -6.32 8.76
N ASP A 192 7.64 -7.56 8.79
CA ASP A 192 8.16 -8.65 7.97
C ASP A 192 7.99 -8.37 6.47
N ALA A 193 6.84 -7.83 6.08
CA ALA A 193 6.59 -7.41 4.70
C ALA A 193 7.49 -6.24 4.28
N LEU A 194 7.73 -5.26 5.15
CA LEU A 194 8.68 -4.15 4.91
C LEU A 194 10.12 -4.64 4.79
N ASN A 195 10.55 -5.61 5.60
CA ASN A 195 11.85 -6.25 5.48
C ASN A 195 12.02 -6.96 4.13
N THR A 196 10.95 -7.57 3.64
CA THR A 196 10.92 -8.22 2.31
C THR A 196 10.95 -7.17 1.19
N LEU A 197 10.21 -6.07 1.35
CA LEU A 197 10.25 -4.93 0.43
C LEU A 197 11.65 -4.30 0.35
N LYS A 198 12.33 -4.14 1.49
CA LYS A 198 13.71 -3.65 1.55
C LYS A 198 14.68 -4.57 0.80
N GLN A 199 14.50 -5.89 0.89
CA GLN A 199 15.28 -6.86 0.11
C GLN A 199 15.01 -6.75 -1.40
N ALA A 200 13.77 -6.46 -1.80
CA ALA A 200 13.39 -6.30 -3.20
C ALA A 200 13.77 -4.92 -3.77
N HIS A 201 13.99 -3.92 -2.91
CA HIS A 201 14.24 -2.53 -3.28
C HIS A 201 15.30 -2.33 -4.38
N PRO A 202 16.46 -3.00 -4.35
CA PRO A 202 17.48 -2.85 -5.40
C PRO A 202 16.99 -3.25 -6.79
N TYR A 203 16.12 -4.26 -6.90
CA TYR A 203 15.54 -4.67 -8.18
C TYR A 203 14.53 -3.63 -8.69
N PHE A 204 13.70 -3.09 -7.79
CA PHE A 204 12.77 -2.02 -8.14
C PHE A 204 13.49 -0.76 -8.59
N ASP A 205 14.61 -0.40 -7.97
CA ASP A 205 15.43 0.71 -8.45
C ASP A 205 15.96 0.45 -9.87
N GLN A 206 16.45 -0.77 -10.15
CA GLN A 206 16.88 -1.14 -11.51
C GLN A 206 15.74 -1.07 -12.54
N ILE A 207 14.51 -1.43 -12.15
CA ILE A 207 13.31 -1.30 -12.98
C ILE A 207 13.03 0.18 -13.30
N VAL A 208 13.08 1.05 -12.29
CA VAL A 208 12.89 2.50 -12.47
C VAL A 208 13.97 3.07 -13.40
N GLN A 209 15.25 2.72 -13.21
CA GLN A 209 16.33 3.18 -14.08
C GLN A 209 16.17 2.67 -15.53
N ALA A 210 15.72 1.43 -15.73
CA ALA A 210 15.45 0.90 -17.06
C ALA A 210 14.28 1.63 -17.75
N ALA A 211 13.23 1.97 -16.99
CA ALA A 211 12.11 2.75 -17.51
C ALA A 211 12.56 4.17 -17.89
N ILE A 212 13.38 4.81 -17.06
CA ILE A 212 13.99 6.12 -17.35
C ILE A 212 14.84 6.05 -18.62
N ALA A 213 15.68 5.02 -18.77
CA ALA A 213 16.54 4.87 -19.94
C ALA A 213 15.73 4.66 -21.24
N LYS A 214 14.59 3.95 -21.15
CA LYS A 214 13.75 3.65 -22.32
C LYS A 214 12.84 4.80 -22.72
N PHE A 215 12.20 5.46 -21.75
CA PHE A 215 11.15 6.43 -22.00
C PHE A 215 11.56 7.88 -21.66
N GLY A 216 12.62 8.08 -20.89
CA GLY A 216 12.95 9.37 -20.30
C GLY A 216 11.95 9.79 -19.23
N ARG A 217 12.32 10.80 -18.43
CA ARG A 217 11.43 11.42 -17.43
C ARG A 217 10.65 12.56 -18.08
N VAL A 218 9.47 12.87 -17.54
CA VAL A 218 8.78 14.13 -17.87
C VAL A 218 9.66 15.29 -17.43
N GLU A 219 9.97 16.21 -18.35
CA GLU A 219 10.78 17.38 -18.04
C GLU A 219 10.00 18.40 -17.20
N GLU A 220 10.73 19.16 -16.39
CA GLU A 220 10.17 20.30 -15.67
C GLU A 220 9.75 21.37 -16.68
N GLU A 221 8.51 21.85 -16.57
CA GLU A 221 8.06 22.99 -17.37
C GLU A 221 8.83 24.23 -16.90
N THR A 222 9.86 24.63 -17.64
CA THR A 222 10.51 25.93 -17.44
C THR A 222 9.51 27.03 -17.75
N VAL A 223 9.09 27.76 -16.72
CA VAL A 223 8.28 29.00 -16.83
C VAL A 223 9.09 30.12 -17.47
#